data_AF-A0A4R0GTL5-F1
#
_entry.id   AF-A0A4R0GTL5-F1
#
_cell.length_a   1.000
_cell.length_b   1.000
_cell.length_c   1.000
_cell.angle_alpha   90.00
_cell.angle_beta   90.00
_cell.angle_gamma   90.00
#
_symmetry.space_group_name_H-M   'P 1'
#
loop_
_entity.id
_entity.type
_entity.pdbx_description
1 polymer ?
#
loop_
_entity_poly.entity_id
_entity_poly.type
_entity_poly.pdbx_seq_one_letter_code
_entity_poly.pdbx_strand_id
1 'polypeptide(L)'
;MLFDTELQSLIAARRPQLLAIGEPYHGEPAFPRLRNRILETLARYGFRSIAIESDRAAGLAVDDYVQGRRDEVDLTAGISHGWGTHPANRELVDWLRAHNDKLPPGERIAFHGFDAPTEITGAPSPGPFLRELREYLGVPALDLDRLVGDEGRWTAPEIMYDATRSPGRSPEAAALRGLAEDLRTQVYAEAPRLIRDTGPESWNRARVLATTAIGLLAYHAAMAEPGSQRIGRLLAVRDALMAQNLLDILAVERDRGPVLVFAHNTHLQRQPSRWATHWEGQDLAAEWNGAGSIVSPLLRERYVYVAGSLGASGPVGLGQPEPGTYEERLGPETGIFPPPVGGNLRERAVDLLGYFPLDTGTIESCDAILHIGSEPGAADAARITGLPGVTETRIPPGSDMPPYTWGDRFFFAGEDRMRPFATIVLHDVPDFDERSRLSEPGRYRLNIEVGRAEFRNLFGYGPEEFAAHRDGLDFAETDRLMPHPAYAVQGWASVVNPGPATAEEVARLVVLARSRSADREHRSSPRPSIAP
;
A
#
# COMPACT_ATOMS: atom_id res chain seq x y z
N MET A 1 4.88 -9.92 13.77
CA MET A 1 5.14 -8.48 13.99
C MET A 1 4.81 -8.10 15.42
N LEU A 2 5.17 -6.88 15.84
CA LEU A 2 4.89 -6.34 17.17
C LEU A 2 3.40 -6.42 17.54
N PHE A 3 2.49 -6.41 16.55
CA PHE A 3 1.04 -6.37 16.76
C PHE A 3 0.29 -7.61 16.23
N ASP A 4 0.96 -8.76 16.05
CA ASP A 4 0.29 -9.97 15.56
C ASP A 4 -0.80 -10.46 16.53
N THR A 5 -0.59 -10.27 17.84
CA THR A 5 -1.54 -10.69 18.89
C THR A 5 -2.82 -9.87 18.83
N GLU A 6 -2.70 -8.56 18.63
CA GLU A 6 -3.79 -7.59 18.53
C GLU A 6 -4.60 -7.85 17.25
N LEU A 7 -3.91 -8.07 16.12
CA LEU A 7 -4.55 -8.45 14.86
C LEU A 7 -5.34 -9.77 15.01
N GLN A 8 -4.73 -10.79 15.63
CA GLN A 8 -5.38 -12.07 15.90
C GLN A 8 -6.61 -11.92 16.79
N SER A 9 -6.50 -11.12 17.85
CA SER A 9 -7.59 -10.84 18.78
C SER A 9 -8.75 -10.15 18.05
N LEU A 10 -8.46 -9.16 17.20
CA LEU A 10 -9.45 -8.44 16.41
C LEU A 10 -10.20 -9.38 15.45
N ILE A 11 -9.49 -10.18 14.65
CA ILE A 11 -10.14 -11.09 13.68
C ILE A 11 -10.92 -12.21 14.38
N ALA A 12 -10.45 -12.71 15.53
CA ALA A 12 -11.15 -13.74 16.29
C ALA A 12 -12.45 -13.21 16.91
N ALA A 13 -12.43 -11.97 17.42
CA ALA A 13 -13.57 -11.30 18.02
C ALA A 13 -14.63 -10.91 16.98
N ARG A 14 -14.22 -10.30 15.86
CA ARG A 14 -15.14 -9.73 14.86
C ARG A 14 -15.52 -10.70 13.74
N ARG A 15 -14.66 -11.68 13.44
CA ARG A 15 -14.84 -12.68 12.36
C ARG A 15 -15.24 -12.02 11.04
N PRO A 16 -14.36 -11.22 10.40
CA PRO A 16 -14.72 -10.50 9.18
C PRO A 16 -15.13 -11.42 8.02
N GLN A 17 -15.97 -10.92 7.11
CA GLN A 17 -15.93 -11.34 5.69
C GLN A 17 -15.00 -10.42 4.90
N LEU A 18 -14.95 -9.14 5.27
CA LEU A 18 -14.06 -8.15 4.70
C LEU A 18 -13.33 -7.45 5.84
N LEU A 19 -11.99 -7.54 5.83
CA LEU A 19 -11.12 -6.76 6.71
C LEU A 19 -10.51 -5.62 5.90
N ALA A 20 -10.99 -4.40 6.12
CA ALA A 20 -10.56 -3.20 5.43
C ALA A 20 -9.48 -2.51 6.26
N ILE A 21 -8.27 -2.37 5.73
CA ILE A 21 -7.16 -1.67 6.38
C ILE A 21 -6.83 -0.43 5.56
N GLY A 22 -6.97 0.72 6.20
CA GLY A 22 -6.71 2.02 5.60
C GLY A 22 -5.27 2.49 5.78
N GLU A 23 -4.87 3.47 4.99
CA GLU A 23 -3.71 4.34 5.22
C GLU A 23 -4.12 5.82 5.11
N PRO A 24 -3.51 6.72 5.90
CA PRO A 24 -3.83 8.15 5.87
C PRO A 24 -3.10 8.91 4.76
N TYR A 25 -2.12 8.27 4.11
CA TYR A 25 -1.26 8.89 3.11
C TYR A 25 -0.51 7.85 2.28
N HIS A 26 -0.69 7.87 0.96
CA HIS A 26 0.00 6.97 0.03
C HIS A 26 1.52 7.19 -0.04
N GLY A 27 2.00 8.39 0.33
CA GLY A 27 3.42 8.74 0.24
C GLY A 27 4.28 8.14 1.36
N GLU A 28 3.69 7.46 2.35
CA GLU A 28 4.44 6.74 3.39
C GLU A 28 4.65 5.26 2.99
N PRO A 29 5.86 4.85 2.56
CA PRO A 29 6.10 3.49 2.06
C PRO A 29 6.01 2.40 3.14
N ALA A 30 5.92 2.75 4.42
CA ALA A 30 5.72 1.77 5.49
C ALA A 30 4.38 1.04 5.37
N PHE A 31 3.28 1.71 5.05
CA PHE A 31 1.94 1.11 5.05
C PHE A 31 1.79 -0.04 4.04
N PRO A 32 2.20 0.10 2.75
CA PRO A 32 2.18 -1.01 1.80
C PRO A 32 3.05 -2.21 2.23
N ARG A 33 4.15 -1.97 2.94
CA ARG A 33 5.00 -3.06 3.47
C ARG A 33 4.34 -3.75 4.66
N LEU A 34 3.76 -2.99 5.60
CA LEU A 34 2.97 -3.53 6.70
C LEU A 34 1.79 -4.35 6.19
N ARG A 35 1.08 -3.89 5.15
CA ARG A 35 0.03 -4.66 4.46
C ARG A 35 0.52 -6.04 4.03
N ASN A 36 1.71 -6.14 3.42
CA ASN A 36 2.26 -7.43 2.99
C ASN A 36 2.47 -8.37 4.18
N ARG A 37 3.10 -7.86 5.25
CA ARG A 37 3.34 -8.63 6.48
C ARG A 37 2.04 -9.03 7.18
N ILE A 38 1.04 -8.15 7.16
CA ILE A 38 -0.30 -8.44 7.66
C ILE A 38 -0.92 -9.59 6.85
N LEU A 39 -0.87 -9.53 5.52
CA LEU A 39 -1.39 -10.61 4.66
C LEU A 39 -0.68 -11.94 4.94
N GLU A 40 0.64 -11.94 5.09
CA GLU A 40 1.40 -13.14 5.46
C GLU A 40 0.89 -13.77 6.77
N THR A 41 0.53 -12.94 7.74
CA THR A 41 -0.09 -13.40 9.00
C THR A 41 -1.50 -13.90 8.76
N LEU A 42 -2.35 -13.14 8.07
CA LEU A 42 -3.75 -13.47 7.80
C LEU A 42 -3.93 -14.74 6.94
N ALA A 43 -2.96 -15.07 6.09
CA ALA A 43 -2.96 -16.33 5.32
C ALA A 43 -3.06 -17.56 6.24
N ARG A 44 -2.47 -17.51 7.45
CA ARG A 44 -2.58 -18.56 8.48
C ARG A 44 -3.95 -18.60 9.16
N TYR A 45 -4.75 -17.54 9.04
CA TYR A 45 -6.08 -17.41 9.61
C TYR A 45 -7.20 -17.52 8.56
N GLY A 46 -6.92 -18.18 7.43
CA GLY A 46 -7.93 -18.54 6.44
C GLY A 46 -8.26 -17.43 5.43
N PHE A 47 -7.51 -16.32 5.40
CA PHE A 47 -7.64 -15.35 4.32
C PHE A 47 -7.06 -15.93 3.03
N ARG A 48 -7.81 -15.81 1.93
CA ARG A 48 -7.46 -16.38 0.61
C ARG A 48 -7.57 -15.38 -0.53
N SER A 49 -7.72 -14.10 -0.20
CA SER A 49 -7.78 -13.04 -1.20
C SER A 49 -7.34 -11.71 -0.61
N ILE A 50 -6.64 -10.93 -1.44
CA ILE A 50 -6.32 -9.53 -1.18
C ILE A 50 -6.91 -8.66 -2.30
N ALA A 51 -7.56 -7.57 -1.92
CA ALA A 51 -7.97 -6.51 -2.83
C ALA A 51 -7.22 -5.20 -2.49
N ILE A 52 -6.59 -4.58 -3.47
CA ILE A 52 -5.92 -3.29 -3.31
C ILE A 52 -6.57 -2.21 -4.18
N GLU A 53 -6.41 -0.95 -3.81
CA GLU A 53 -6.91 0.24 -4.53
C GLU A 53 -6.22 0.39 -5.90
N SER A 54 -6.54 -0.51 -6.81
CA SER A 54 -6.00 -0.56 -8.17
C SER A 54 -7.09 -1.05 -9.10
N ASP A 55 -6.98 -0.71 -10.39
CA ASP A 55 -7.93 -1.11 -11.43
C ASP A 55 -8.25 -2.61 -11.36
N ARG A 56 -9.55 -2.90 -11.20
CA ARG A 56 -10.12 -4.25 -11.16
C ARG A 56 -9.79 -5.10 -12.39
N ALA A 57 -9.84 -4.52 -13.58
CA ALA A 57 -9.59 -5.24 -14.82
C ALA A 57 -8.08 -5.49 -15.02
N ALA A 58 -7.23 -4.48 -14.81
CA ALA A 58 -5.77 -4.62 -14.83
C ALA A 58 -5.28 -5.72 -13.86
N GLY A 59 -5.87 -5.77 -12.67
CA GLY A 59 -5.54 -6.76 -11.64
C GLY A 59 -5.75 -8.23 -12.06
N LEU A 60 -6.53 -8.51 -13.12
CA LEU A 60 -6.71 -9.88 -13.64
C LEU A 60 -5.40 -10.47 -14.18
N ALA A 61 -4.52 -9.64 -14.76
CA ALA A 61 -3.22 -10.11 -15.27
C ALA A 61 -2.26 -10.44 -14.11
N VAL A 62 -2.34 -9.67 -13.02
CA VAL A 62 -1.59 -9.95 -11.78
C VAL A 62 -2.10 -11.22 -11.12
N ASP A 63 -3.43 -11.42 -11.05
CA ASP A 63 -4.00 -12.66 -10.52
C ASP A 63 -3.55 -13.88 -11.35
N ASP A 64 -3.63 -13.82 -12.68
CA ASP A 64 -3.15 -14.91 -13.55
C ASP A 64 -1.70 -15.29 -13.26
N TYR A 65 -0.84 -14.30 -13.06
CA TYR A 65 0.55 -14.54 -12.71
C TYR A 65 0.69 -15.23 -11.35
N VAL A 66 0.09 -14.68 -10.29
CA VAL A 66 0.22 -15.28 -8.94
C VAL A 66 -0.48 -16.64 -8.83
N GLN A 67 -1.44 -16.93 -9.70
CA GLN A 67 -2.09 -18.25 -9.79
C GLN A 67 -1.34 -19.25 -10.66
N GLY A 68 -0.29 -18.82 -11.38
CA GLY A 68 0.49 -19.67 -12.28
C GLY A 68 -0.18 -20.00 -13.61
N ARG A 69 -1.15 -19.17 -14.02
CA ARG A 69 -1.74 -19.20 -15.36
C ARG A 69 -0.94 -18.36 -16.38
N ARG A 70 0.02 -17.57 -15.89
CA ARG A 70 0.93 -16.76 -16.70
C ARG A 70 2.34 -16.76 -16.07
N ASP A 71 3.37 -16.79 -16.91
CA ASP A 71 4.77 -16.84 -16.45
C ASP A 71 5.38 -15.47 -16.14
N GLU A 72 4.89 -14.41 -16.77
CA GLU A 72 5.43 -13.04 -16.61
C GLU A 72 4.30 -12.03 -16.39
N VAL A 73 4.56 -10.94 -15.68
CA VAL A 73 3.60 -9.84 -15.53
C VAL A 73 4.30 -8.49 -15.55
N ASP A 74 3.73 -7.56 -16.32
CA ASP A 74 4.08 -6.15 -16.24
C ASP A 74 3.24 -5.49 -15.16
N LEU A 75 3.86 -5.18 -14.02
CA LEU A 75 3.16 -4.54 -12.91
C LEU A 75 2.79 -3.09 -13.20
N THR A 76 3.45 -2.42 -14.14
CA THR A 76 3.10 -1.04 -14.51
C THR A 76 1.76 -0.95 -15.24
N ALA A 77 1.38 -2.03 -15.93
CA ALA A 77 0.06 -2.19 -16.53
C ALA A 77 -0.94 -2.92 -15.61
N GLY A 78 -0.47 -3.77 -14.70
CA GLY A 78 -1.30 -4.60 -13.82
C GLY A 78 -1.73 -3.93 -12.50
N ILE A 79 -1.01 -2.88 -12.07
CA ILE A 79 -1.31 -2.11 -10.86
C ILE A 79 -1.31 -0.61 -11.22
N SER A 80 -2.48 0.03 -11.15
CA SER A 80 -2.73 1.41 -11.60
C SER A 80 -2.14 2.48 -10.66
N HIS A 81 -2.39 3.76 -10.96
CA HIS A 81 -1.91 4.92 -10.16
C HIS A 81 -0.38 5.05 -10.08
N GLY A 82 0.35 4.42 -11.01
CA GLY A 82 1.81 4.33 -11.00
C GLY A 82 2.38 3.40 -9.92
N TRP A 83 1.53 2.76 -9.11
CA TRP A 83 1.95 1.97 -7.96
C TRP A 83 2.56 0.62 -8.34
N GLY A 84 2.46 0.19 -9.61
CA GLY A 84 3.23 -0.92 -10.15
C GLY A 84 4.75 -0.74 -10.07
N THR A 85 5.22 0.51 -9.94
CA THR A 85 6.65 0.82 -9.73
C THR A 85 7.06 0.77 -8.26
N HIS A 86 6.10 0.75 -7.32
CA HIS A 86 6.38 0.79 -5.90
C HIS A 86 6.95 -0.56 -5.42
N PRO A 87 8.13 -0.60 -4.76
CA PRO A 87 8.80 -1.86 -4.40
C PRO A 87 7.93 -2.81 -3.57
N ALA A 88 7.16 -2.27 -2.63
CA ALA A 88 6.27 -3.07 -1.78
C ALA A 88 5.19 -3.85 -2.58
N ASN A 89 4.74 -3.34 -3.73
CA ASN A 89 3.78 -4.06 -4.57
C ASN A 89 4.43 -5.17 -5.38
N ARG A 90 5.66 -4.97 -5.86
CA ARG A 90 6.47 -6.05 -6.44
C ARG A 90 6.74 -7.15 -5.42
N GLU A 91 7.17 -6.78 -4.23
CA GLU A 91 7.40 -7.72 -3.12
C GLU A 91 6.14 -8.52 -2.76
N LEU A 92 4.96 -7.88 -2.77
CA LEU A 92 3.68 -8.56 -2.58
C LEU A 92 3.42 -9.62 -3.65
N VAL A 93 3.55 -9.24 -4.93
CA VAL A 93 3.26 -10.13 -6.06
C VAL A 93 4.25 -11.29 -6.12
N ASP A 94 5.54 -11.03 -5.89
CA ASP A 94 6.58 -12.07 -5.83
C ASP A 94 6.32 -13.04 -4.67
N TRP A 95 5.95 -12.52 -3.49
CA TRP A 95 5.58 -13.37 -2.36
C TRP A 95 4.33 -14.21 -2.65
N LEU A 96 3.28 -13.62 -3.23
CA LEU A 96 2.05 -14.33 -3.60
C LEU A 96 2.34 -15.46 -4.58
N ARG A 97 3.15 -15.21 -5.63
CA ARG A 97 3.58 -16.22 -6.59
C ARG A 97 4.29 -17.38 -5.90
N ALA A 98 5.32 -17.08 -5.11
CA ALA A 98 6.11 -18.09 -4.40
C ALA A 98 5.32 -18.86 -3.32
N HIS A 99 4.33 -18.21 -2.69
CA HIS A 99 3.43 -18.83 -1.73
C HIS A 99 2.44 -19.78 -2.42
N ASN A 100 1.78 -19.30 -3.47
CA ASN A 100 0.77 -20.04 -4.22
C ASN A 100 1.33 -21.26 -4.96
N ASP A 101 2.59 -21.21 -5.43
CA ASP A 101 3.26 -22.34 -6.09
C ASP A 101 3.40 -23.57 -5.17
N LYS A 102 3.33 -23.37 -3.85
CA LYS A 102 3.42 -24.44 -2.85
C LYS A 102 2.06 -25.00 -2.45
N LEU A 103 0.97 -24.41 -2.95
CA LEU A 103 -0.39 -24.69 -2.50
C LEU A 103 -1.28 -25.26 -3.62
N PRO A 104 -2.24 -26.13 -3.28
CA PRO A 104 -3.26 -26.56 -4.22
C PRO A 104 -4.16 -25.38 -4.63
N PRO A 105 -4.78 -25.39 -5.83
CA PRO A 105 -5.54 -24.25 -6.35
C PRO A 105 -6.57 -23.64 -5.40
N GLY A 106 -7.30 -24.46 -4.62
CA GLY A 106 -8.32 -23.99 -3.67
C GLY A 106 -7.76 -23.23 -2.46
N GLU A 107 -6.47 -23.39 -2.15
CA GLU A 107 -5.81 -22.74 -1.01
C GLU A 107 -4.92 -21.56 -1.40
N ARG A 108 -4.74 -21.32 -2.70
CA ARG A 108 -3.97 -20.16 -3.20
C ARG A 108 -4.65 -18.85 -2.81
N ILE A 109 -3.86 -17.80 -2.64
CA ILE A 109 -4.35 -16.45 -2.39
C ILE A 109 -4.60 -15.75 -3.73
N ALA A 110 -5.82 -15.27 -3.94
CA ALA A 110 -6.18 -14.47 -5.10
C ALA A 110 -5.78 -12.99 -4.94
N PHE A 111 -5.36 -12.38 -6.05
CA PHE A 111 -5.09 -10.95 -6.12
C PHE A 111 -6.24 -10.23 -6.83
N HIS A 112 -6.63 -9.08 -6.30
CA HIS A 112 -7.67 -8.26 -6.87
C HIS A 112 -7.24 -6.79 -6.86
N GLY A 113 -7.41 -6.11 -7.99
CA GLY A 113 -7.77 -4.70 -7.94
C GLY A 113 -9.25 -4.57 -7.57
N PHE A 114 -9.64 -3.50 -6.89
CA PHE A 114 -11.07 -3.18 -6.69
C PHE A 114 -11.45 -1.77 -7.17
N ASP A 115 -10.51 -1.00 -7.68
CA ASP A 115 -10.76 0.33 -8.22
C ASP A 115 -11.40 0.28 -9.62
N ALA A 116 -12.05 1.39 -9.98
CA ALA A 116 -12.38 1.65 -11.37
C ALA A 116 -11.09 1.95 -12.16
N PRO A 117 -11.06 1.73 -13.47
CA PRO A 117 -9.97 2.18 -14.32
C PRO A 117 -10.06 3.70 -14.48
N THR A 118 -9.68 4.45 -13.44
CA THR A 118 -9.68 5.91 -13.41
C THR A 118 -8.37 6.37 -12.79
N GLU A 119 -7.78 7.42 -13.35
CA GLU A 119 -6.54 8.04 -12.88
C GLU A 119 -6.84 9.46 -12.37
N ILE A 120 -5.89 10.07 -11.65
CA ILE A 120 -6.06 11.40 -11.03
C ILE A 120 -6.53 12.45 -12.06
N THR A 121 -5.98 12.42 -13.28
CA THR A 121 -6.24 13.41 -14.33
C THR A 121 -6.82 12.82 -15.62
N GLY A 122 -7.28 11.57 -15.60
CA GLY A 122 -7.78 10.92 -16.82
C GLY A 122 -8.51 9.61 -16.57
N ALA A 123 -9.09 9.07 -17.64
CA ALA A 123 -9.66 7.73 -17.64
C ALA A 123 -9.37 7.10 -19.02
N PRO A 124 -9.16 5.77 -19.08
CA PRO A 124 -8.93 5.09 -20.35
C PRO A 124 -10.20 5.09 -21.20
N SER A 125 -10.04 4.66 -22.44
CA SER A 125 -11.17 4.38 -23.32
C SER A 125 -11.88 3.08 -22.95
N PRO A 126 -13.21 2.98 -23.14
CA PRO A 126 -13.94 1.72 -23.03
C PRO A 126 -13.63 0.72 -24.16
N GLY A 127 -13.04 1.18 -25.28
CA GLY A 127 -12.83 0.38 -26.49
C GLY A 127 -12.10 -0.95 -26.26
N PRO A 128 -10.92 -0.96 -25.63
CA PRO A 128 -10.17 -2.21 -25.37
C PRO A 128 -10.99 -3.27 -24.63
N PHE A 129 -11.67 -2.91 -23.55
CA PHE A 129 -12.49 -3.84 -22.77
C PHE A 129 -13.65 -4.43 -23.60
N LEU A 130 -14.30 -3.60 -24.42
CA LEU A 130 -15.40 -4.03 -25.28
C LEU A 130 -14.91 -4.94 -26.43
N ARG A 131 -13.73 -4.69 -26.98
CA ARG A 131 -13.14 -5.55 -28.03
C ARG A 131 -12.78 -6.92 -27.48
N GLU A 132 -12.16 -6.99 -26.30
CA GLU A 132 -11.83 -8.27 -25.65
C GLU A 132 -13.11 -9.05 -25.30
N LEU A 133 -14.12 -8.38 -24.74
CA LEU A 133 -15.41 -9.00 -24.43
C LEU A 133 -16.11 -9.54 -25.69
N ARG A 134 -16.08 -8.77 -26.78
CA ARG A 134 -16.62 -9.18 -28.09
C ARG A 134 -15.92 -10.43 -28.62
N GLU A 135 -14.59 -10.45 -28.56
CA GLU A 135 -13.76 -11.57 -29.02
C GLU A 135 -14.07 -12.84 -28.22
N TYR A 136 -14.14 -12.73 -26.90
CA TYR A 136 -14.48 -13.87 -26.02
C TYR A 136 -15.86 -14.46 -26.33
N LEU A 137 -16.85 -13.63 -26.61
CA LEU A 137 -18.21 -14.08 -26.96
C LEU A 137 -18.31 -14.64 -28.39
N GLY A 138 -17.33 -14.38 -29.25
CA GLY A 138 -17.37 -14.78 -30.66
C GLY A 138 -18.47 -14.10 -31.47
N VAL A 139 -18.90 -12.91 -31.05
CA VAL A 139 -19.96 -12.16 -31.76
C VAL A 139 -19.37 -11.39 -32.94
N PRO A 140 -20.08 -11.30 -34.09
CA PRO A 140 -19.57 -10.64 -35.29
C PRO A 140 -19.28 -9.16 -35.10
N ALA A 141 -18.61 -8.54 -36.07
CA ALA A 141 -18.20 -7.14 -36.04
C ALA A 141 -19.39 -6.21 -35.76
N LEU A 142 -19.48 -5.78 -34.51
CA LEU A 142 -20.33 -4.69 -34.07
C LEU A 142 -19.75 -3.38 -34.65
N ASP A 143 -20.59 -2.35 -34.77
CA ASP A 143 -20.17 -0.98 -35.06
C ASP A 143 -19.27 -0.36 -33.96
N LEU A 144 -18.65 -1.19 -33.12
CA LEU A 144 -17.84 -0.83 -31.97
C LEU A 144 -16.73 0.16 -32.35
N ASP A 145 -15.95 -0.12 -33.39
CA ASP A 145 -14.84 0.78 -33.77
C ASP A 145 -15.36 2.14 -34.28
N ARG A 146 -16.52 2.16 -34.95
CA ARG A 146 -17.20 3.39 -35.36
C ARG A 146 -17.72 4.18 -34.15
N LEU A 147 -18.29 3.48 -33.17
CA LEU A 147 -18.87 4.09 -31.97
C LEU A 147 -17.80 4.59 -31.00
N VAL A 148 -16.71 3.85 -30.81
CA VAL A 148 -15.55 4.28 -30.01
C VAL A 148 -14.88 5.48 -30.69
N GLY A 149 -14.68 5.40 -32.01
CA GLY A 149 -13.98 6.41 -32.78
C GLY A 149 -12.48 6.47 -32.41
N ASP A 150 -11.92 7.68 -32.48
CA ASP A 150 -10.55 7.92 -32.01
C ASP A 150 -10.45 7.72 -30.50
N GLU A 151 -9.54 6.86 -30.04
CA GLU A 151 -9.32 6.56 -28.62
C GLU A 151 -8.90 7.82 -27.84
N GLY A 152 -8.18 8.74 -28.49
CA GLY A 152 -7.67 9.97 -27.88
C GLY A 152 -8.77 10.88 -27.33
N ARG A 153 -9.98 10.82 -27.89
CA ARG A 153 -11.13 11.60 -27.39
C ARG A 153 -11.63 11.17 -26.01
N TRP A 154 -11.24 9.99 -25.54
CA TRP A 154 -11.60 9.48 -24.21
C TRP A 154 -10.50 9.74 -23.18
N THR A 155 -9.24 9.76 -23.62
CA THR A 155 -8.07 9.78 -22.74
C THR A 155 -7.41 11.15 -22.61
N ALA A 156 -7.84 12.15 -23.38
CA ALA A 156 -7.24 13.49 -23.34
C ALA A 156 -7.36 14.11 -21.94
N PRO A 157 -6.26 14.58 -21.31
CA PRO A 157 -6.30 15.07 -19.92
C PRO A 157 -7.25 16.24 -19.70
N GLU A 158 -7.47 17.06 -20.73
CA GLU A 158 -8.33 18.24 -20.59
C GLU A 158 -9.80 17.88 -20.40
N ILE A 159 -10.20 16.65 -20.72
CA ILE A 159 -11.55 16.14 -20.45
C ILE A 159 -11.82 16.16 -18.94
N MET A 160 -10.80 15.95 -18.10
CA MET A 160 -10.93 16.04 -16.65
C MET A 160 -11.25 17.45 -16.17
N TYR A 161 -11.01 18.51 -16.96
CA TYR A 161 -11.21 19.89 -16.52
C TYR A 161 -12.28 20.64 -17.34
N ASP A 162 -12.59 20.17 -18.55
CA ASP A 162 -13.62 20.73 -19.42
C ASP A 162 -14.65 19.66 -19.80
N ALA A 163 -15.83 19.76 -19.18
CA ALA A 163 -16.95 18.85 -19.43
C ALA A 163 -17.39 18.82 -20.91
N THR A 164 -17.23 19.92 -21.65
CA THR A 164 -17.66 20.02 -23.05
C THR A 164 -16.79 19.20 -24.00
N ARG A 165 -15.58 18.85 -23.58
CA ARG A 165 -14.65 18.01 -24.32
C ARG A 165 -14.90 16.51 -24.12
N SER A 166 -15.69 16.14 -23.12
CA SER A 166 -15.96 14.74 -22.83
C SER A 166 -16.98 14.13 -23.78
N PRO A 167 -16.69 12.97 -24.38
CA PRO A 167 -17.62 12.26 -25.24
C PRO A 167 -18.74 11.55 -24.46
N GLY A 168 -18.68 11.51 -23.12
CA GLY A 168 -19.46 10.58 -22.31
C GLY A 168 -20.98 10.74 -22.37
N ARG A 169 -21.50 11.86 -22.88
CA ARG A 169 -22.95 12.09 -23.12
C ARG A 169 -23.33 12.18 -24.60
N SER A 170 -22.41 11.83 -25.49
CA SER A 170 -22.69 11.72 -26.93
C SER A 170 -23.66 10.56 -27.23
N PRO A 171 -24.39 10.60 -28.35
CA PRO A 171 -25.17 9.45 -28.83
C PRO A 171 -24.33 8.18 -28.96
N GLU A 172 -23.07 8.30 -29.37
CA GLU A 172 -22.15 7.17 -29.49
C GLU A 172 -21.84 6.56 -28.12
N ALA A 173 -21.57 7.39 -27.09
CA ALA A 173 -21.35 6.89 -25.73
C ALA A 173 -22.58 6.21 -25.13
N ALA A 174 -23.78 6.73 -25.41
CA ALA A 174 -25.04 6.09 -25.00
C ALA A 174 -25.24 4.73 -25.71
N ALA A 175 -24.95 4.66 -27.01
CA ALA A 175 -25.00 3.43 -27.77
C ALA A 175 -23.95 2.40 -27.29
N LEU A 176 -22.73 2.83 -26.97
CA LEU A 176 -21.70 1.98 -26.38
C LEU A 176 -22.13 1.40 -25.03
N ARG A 177 -22.83 2.17 -24.19
CA ARG A 177 -23.33 1.66 -22.92
C ARG A 177 -24.42 0.61 -23.13
N GLY A 178 -25.35 0.85 -24.06
CA GLY A 178 -26.35 -0.15 -24.45
C GLY A 178 -25.69 -1.43 -24.97
N LEU A 179 -24.67 -1.29 -25.82
CA LEU A 179 -23.91 -2.43 -26.33
C LEU A 179 -23.18 -3.20 -25.23
N ALA A 180 -22.55 -2.51 -24.29
CA ALA A 180 -21.88 -3.13 -23.15
C ALA A 180 -22.85 -3.94 -22.28
N GLU A 181 -24.07 -3.43 -22.09
CA GLU A 181 -25.17 -4.11 -21.38
C GLU A 181 -25.67 -5.36 -22.12
N ASP A 182 -25.80 -5.28 -23.45
CA ASP A 182 -26.17 -6.43 -24.29
C ASP A 182 -25.09 -7.52 -24.23
N LEU A 183 -23.81 -7.15 -24.32
CA LEU A 183 -22.69 -8.09 -24.19
C LEU A 183 -22.66 -8.73 -22.79
N ARG A 184 -22.89 -7.96 -21.72
CA ARG A 184 -23.01 -8.49 -20.36
C ARG A 184 -24.13 -9.52 -20.26
N THR A 185 -25.29 -9.23 -20.84
CA THR A 185 -26.43 -10.16 -20.86
C THR A 185 -26.08 -11.45 -21.58
N GLN A 186 -25.37 -11.37 -22.71
CA GLN A 186 -24.90 -12.55 -23.45
C GLN A 186 -23.90 -13.40 -22.67
N VAL A 187 -22.97 -12.80 -21.91
CA VAL A 187 -22.06 -13.54 -21.00
C VAL A 187 -22.84 -14.45 -20.06
N TYR A 188 -23.97 -13.97 -19.51
CA TYR A 188 -24.82 -14.78 -18.63
C TYR A 188 -25.69 -15.78 -19.37
N ALA A 189 -26.31 -15.39 -20.48
CA ALA A 189 -27.17 -16.27 -21.27
C ALA A 189 -26.41 -17.50 -21.79
N GLU A 190 -25.15 -17.30 -22.19
CA GLU A 190 -24.27 -18.34 -22.73
C GLU A 190 -23.38 -19.00 -21.67
N ALA A 191 -23.54 -18.65 -20.37
CA ALA A 191 -22.64 -19.10 -19.30
C ALA A 191 -22.40 -20.62 -19.28
N PRO A 192 -23.41 -21.51 -19.41
CA PRO A 192 -23.16 -22.96 -19.42
C PRO A 192 -22.23 -23.41 -20.55
N ARG A 193 -22.36 -22.80 -21.73
CA ARG A 193 -21.51 -23.10 -22.89
C ARG A 193 -20.11 -22.51 -22.69
N LEU A 194 -20.02 -21.22 -22.38
CA LEU A 194 -18.77 -20.50 -22.21
C LEU A 194 -17.89 -21.10 -21.11
N ILE A 195 -18.48 -21.47 -19.95
CA ILE A 195 -17.76 -22.11 -18.84
C ILE A 195 -17.29 -23.50 -19.24
N ARG A 196 -18.10 -24.29 -19.95
CA ARG A 196 -17.69 -25.61 -20.42
C ARG A 196 -16.53 -25.52 -21.42
N ASP A 197 -16.57 -24.53 -22.31
CA ASP A 197 -15.63 -24.42 -23.42
C ASP A 197 -14.30 -23.73 -23.00
N THR A 198 -14.35 -22.80 -22.03
CA THR A 198 -13.18 -21.97 -21.64
C THR A 198 -12.82 -22.00 -20.15
N GLY A 199 -13.66 -22.59 -19.30
CA GLY A 199 -13.49 -22.60 -17.85
C GLY A 199 -14.16 -21.41 -17.13
N PRO A 200 -14.38 -21.54 -15.80
CA PRO A 200 -15.01 -20.50 -14.99
C PRO A 200 -14.17 -19.23 -14.86
N GLU A 201 -12.84 -19.32 -14.94
CA GLU A 201 -11.92 -18.18 -14.82
C GLU A 201 -12.08 -17.21 -16.01
N SER A 202 -12.10 -17.74 -17.23
CA SER A 202 -12.31 -16.94 -18.45
C SER A 202 -13.71 -16.31 -18.47
N TRP A 203 -14.73 -17.02 -18.00
CA TRP A 203 -16.07 -16.47 -17.86
C TRP A 203 -16.12 -15.33 -16.82
N ASN A 204 -15.44 -15.49 -15.70
CA ASN A 204 -15.34 -14.46 -14.68
C ASN A 204 -14.57 -13.21 -15.18
N ARG A 205 -13.50 -13.40 -15.96
CA ARG A 205 -12.82 -12.30 -16.67
C ARG A 205 -13.80 -11.53 -17.55
N ALA A 206 -14.59 -12.21 -18.37
CA ALA A 206 -15.57 -11.55 -19.23
C ALA A 206 -16.61 -10.75 -18.43
N ARG A 207 -17.07 -11.29 -17.30
CA ARG A 207 -17.92 -10.54 -16.36
C ARG A 207 -17.27 -9.27 -15.84
N VAL A 208 -16.02 -9.36 -15.41
CA VAL A 208 -15.26 -8.19 -14.92
C VAL A 208 -15.13 -7.14 -16.02
N LEU A 209 -14.71 -7.53 -17.23
CA LEU A 209 -14.56 -6.62 -18.37
C LEU A 209 -15.88 -5.92 -18.72
N ALA A 210 -17.00 -6.65 -18.70
CA ALA A 210 -18.32 -6.08 -18.95
C ALA A 210 -18.71 -5.03 -17.90
N THR A 211 -18.56 -5.36 -16.61
CA THR A 211 -18.84 -4.41 -15.50
C THR A 211 -17.92 -3.19 -15.58
N THR A 212 -16.63 -3.40 -15.84
CA THR A 212 -15.63 -2.33 -16.00
C THR A 212 -15.99 -1.40 -17.16
N ALA A 213 -16.35 -1.93 -18.34
CA ALA A 213 -16.71 -1.11 -19.49
C ALA A 213 -17.97 -0.26 -19.24
N ILE A 214 -18.99 -0.85 -18.61
CA ILE A 214 -20.23 -0.13 -18.23
C ILE A 214 -19.93 0.98 -17.23
N GLY A 215 -19.16 0.67 -16.18
CA GLY A 215 -18.75 1.62 -15.14
C GLY A 215 -17.92 2.77 -15.71
N LEU A 216 -16.96 2.47 -16.57
CA LEU A 216 -16.13 3.47 -17.25
C LEU A 216 -16.96 4.39 -18.15
N LEU A 217 -17.93 3.85 -18.89
CA LEU A 217 -18.87 4.66 -19.67
C LEU A 217 -19.76 5.53 -18.76
N ALA A 218 -20.15 5.05 -17.57
CA ALA A 218 -20.88 5.85 -16.58
C ALA A 218 -20.01 6.99 -16.04
N TYR A 219 -18.74 6.72 -15.74
CA TYR A 219 -17.76 7.71 -15.30
C TYR A 219 -17.53 8.81 -16.37
N HIS A 220 -17.33 8.43 -17.63
CA HIS A 220 -17.24 9.39 -18.74
C HIS A 220 -18.51 10.25 -18.87
N ALA A 221 -19.69 9.68 -18.67
CA ALA A 221 -20.93 10.48 -18.68
C ALA A 221 -21.03 11.48 -17.53
N ALA A 222 -20.54 11.11 -16.34
CA ALA A 222 -20.43 12.03 -15.20
C ALA A 222 -19.39 13.13 -15.47
N MET A 223 -18.30 12.79 -16.18
CA MET A 223 -17.25 13.72 -16.60
C MET A 223 -17.76 14.76 -17.60
N ALA A 224 -18.68 14.36 -18.48
CA ALA A 224 -19.35 15.23 -19.44
C ALA A 224 -20.47 16.12 -18.84
N GLU A 225 -20.75 16.01 -17.54
CA GLU A 225 -21.78 16.82 -16.89
C GLU A 225 -21.17 18.08 -16.25
N PRO A 226 -21.53 19.28 -16.72
CA PRO A 226 -21.01 20.52 -16.15
C PRO A 226 -21.52 20.76 -14.72
N GLY A 227 -20.84 21.64 -13.98
CA GLY A 227 -21.27 22.10 -12.66
C GLY A 227 -20.12 22.31 -11.67
N SER A 228 -20.36 23.09 -10.63
CA SER A 228 -19.37 23.39 -9.58
C SER A 228 -19.01 22.20 -8.70
N GLN A 229 -19.88 21.17 -8.64
CA GLN A 229 -19.70 19.95 -7.84
C GLN A 229 -19.13 18.78 -8.67
N ARG A 230 -18.55 19.07 -9.83
CA ARG A 230 -18.14 18.05 -10.80
C ARG A 230 -17.12 17.06 -10.24
N ILE A 231 -16.12 17.53 -9.51
CA ILE A 231 -15.10 16.67 -8.88
C ILE A 231 -15.73 15.74 -7.84
N GLY A 232 -16.59 16.28 -6.96
CA GLY A 232 -17.33 15.45 -5.99
C GLY A 232 -18.18 14.37 -6.65
N ARG A 233 -18.83 14.69 -7.78
CA ARG A 233 -19.59 13.71 -8.57
C ARG A 233 -18.69 12.59 -9.11
N LEU A 234 -17.50 12.93 -9.63
CA LEU A 234 -16.55 11.94 -10.15
C LEU A 234 -16.04 11.02 -9.04
N LEU A 235 -15.69 11.59 -7.88
CA LEU A 235 -15.29 10.82 -6.70
C LEU A 235 -16.42 9.86 -6.26
N ALA A 236 -17.67 10.36 -6.21
CA ALA A 236 -18.83 9.53 -5.88
C ALA A 236 -19.04 8.37 -6.86
N VAL A 237 -18.85 8.59 -8.18
CA VAL A 237 -18.98 7.51 -9.18
C VAL A 237 -17.84 6.51 -9.04
N ARG A 238 -16.59 6.96 -8.85
CA ARG A 238 -15.43 6.06 -8.63
C ARG A 238 -15.68 5.15 -7.42
N ASP A 239 -16.06 5.72 -6.29
CA ASP A 239 -16.30 4.94 -5.06
C ASP A 239 -17.53 4.02 -5.15
N ALA A 240 -18.56 4.40 -5.91
CA ALA A 240 -19.68 3.51 -6.19
C ALA A 240 -19.25 2.27 -7.00
N LEU A 241 -18.36 2.46 -7.99
CA LEU A 241 -17.78 1.36 -8.76
C LEU A 241 -16.83 0.51 -7.90
N MET A 242 -16.04 1.14 -7.02
CA MET A 242 -15.22 0.44 -6.03
C MET A 242 -16.06 -0.45 -5.10
N ALA A 243 -17.16 0.09 -4.57
CA ALA A 243 -18.10 -0.66 -3.74
C ALA A 243 -18.70 -1.85 -4.50
N GLN A 244 -19.13 -1.65 -5.75
CA GLN A 244 -19.65 -2.73 -6.60
C GLN A 244 -18.59 -3.82 -6.82
N ASN A 245 -17.35 -3.43 -7.12
CA ASN A 245 -16.25 -4.37 -7.30
C ASN A 245 -15.96 -5.18 -6.02
N LEU A 246 -15.99 -4.55 -4.84
CA LEU A 246 -15.81 -5.25 -3.56
C LEU A 246 -16.92 -6.27 -3.31
N LEU A 247 -18.18 -5.93 -3.59
CA LEU A 247 -19.31 -6.85 -3.45
C LEU A 247 -19.19 -8.03 -4.42
N ASP A 248 -18.77 -7.78 -5.66
CA ASP A 248 -18.52 -8.82 -6.66
C ASP A 248 -17.35 -9.74 -6.25
N ILE A 249 -16.26 -9.17 -5.71
CA ILE A 249 -15.13 -9.93 -5.16
C ILE A 249 -15.60 -10.83 -4.02
N LEU A 250 -16.37 -10.30 -3.06
CA LEU A 250 -16.91 -11.07 -1.96
C LEU A 250 -17.81 -12.21 -2.43
N ALA A 251 -18.58 -12.01 -3.50
CA ALA A 251 -19.41 -13.06 -4.07
C ALA A 251 -18.58 -14.20 -4.70
N VAL A 252 -17.47 -13.87 -5.37
CA VAL A 252 -16.54 -14.84 -5.95
C VAL A 252 -15.77 -15.60 -4.88
N GLU A 253 -15.33 -14.91 -3.83
CA GLU A 253 -14.48 -15.46 -2.76
C GLU A 253 -15.27 -16.06 -1.58
N ARG A 254 -16.61 -16.04 -1.64
CA ARG A 254 -17.52 -16.34 -0.51
C ARG A 254 -17.22 -17.66 0.22
N ASP A 255 -16.75 -18.68 -0.51
CA ASP A 255 -16.51 -20.04 -0.02
C ASP A 255 -15.02 -20.31 0.25
N ARG A 256 -14.15 -19.28 0.10
CA ARG A 256 -12.68 -19.38 0.22
C ARG A 256 -12.12 -18.73 1.47
N GLY A 257 -12.90 -17.89 2.14
CA GLY A 257 -12.51 -17.21 3.38
C GLY A 257 -12.67 -15.69 3.28
N PRO A 258 -12.19 -14.94 4.30
CA PRO A 258 -12.30 -13.50 4.30
C PRO A 258 -11.36 -12.82 3.29
N VAL A 259 -11.75 -11.64 2.84
CA VAL A 259 -10.98 -10.77 1.94
C VAL A 259 -10.26 -9.71 2.77
N LEU A 260 -8.94 -9.57 2.57
CA LEU A 260 -8.19 -8.39 3.04
C LEU A 260 -8.35 -7.28 1.98
N VAL A 261 -8.78 -6.09 2.38
CA VAL A 261 -8.85 -4.91 1.52
C VAL A 261 -7.87 -3.87 2.03
N PHE A 262 -7.09 -3.27 1.14
CA PHE A 262 -6.13 -2.22 1.48
C PHE A 262 -6.24 -1.02 0.52
N ALA A 263 -6.46 0.17 1.08
CA ALA A 263 -6.68 1.41 0.33
C ALA A 263 -6.50 2.63 1.25
N HIS A 264 -6.66 3.82 0.70
CA HIS A 264 -6.74 5.03 1.51
C HIS A 264 -7.92 5.00 2.50
N ASN A 265 -7.77 5.62 3.69
CA ASN A 265 -8.82 5.74 4.71
C ASN A 265 -10.13 6.28 4.12
N THR A 266 -10.04 7.29 3.25
CA THR A 266 -11.19 7.95 2.61
C THR A 266 -12.02 7.01 1.74
N HIS A 267 -11.46 5.88 1.26
CA HIS A 267 -12.21 4.89 0.52
C HIS A 267 -12.87 3.85 1.42
N LEU A 268 -12.34 3.60 2.62
CA LEU A 268 -12.74 2.48 3.49
C LEU A 268 -13.53 2.90 4.74
N GLN A 269 -13.55 4.19 5.07
CA GLN A 269 -14.30 4.69 6.21
C GLN A 269 -15.82 4.52 6.05
N ARG A 270 -16.54 4.47 7.18
CA ARG A 270 -18.00 4.23 7.20
C ARG A 270 -18.82 5.50 6.97
N GLN A 271 -18.27 6.64 7.34
CA GLN A 271 -18.87 7.96 7.15
C GLN A 271 -18.58 8.49 5.73
N PRO A 272 -19.37 9.47 5.23
CA PRO A 272 -19.05 10.16 3.99
C PRO A 272 -17.62 10.73 4.01
N SER A 273 -16.95 10.60 2.88
CA SER A 273 -15.60 11.11 2.65
C SER A 273 -15.69 12.59 2.31
N ARG A 274 -14.70 13.35 2.75
CA ARG A 274 -14.63 14.80 2.54
C ARG A 274 -13.27 15.17 2.01
N TRP A 275 -13.27 16.12 1.08
CA TRP A 275 -12.05 16.73 0.60
C TRP A 275 -12.29 18.22 0.40
N ALA A 276 -11.43 19.04 1.00
CA ALA A 276 -11.38 20.47 0.77
C ALA A 276 -9.95 20.82 0.36
N THR A 277 -9.79 21.57 -0.72
CA THR A 277 -8.48 22.04 -1.19
C THR A 277 -8.61 23.39 -1.87
N HIS A 278 -7.50 24.11 -1.93
CA HIS A 278 -7.36 25.29 -2.76
C HIS A 278 -6.53 24.91 -3.99
N TRP A 279 -7.15 24.86 -5.16
CA TRP A 279 -6.51 24.44 -6.41
C TRP A 279 -6.69 25.50 -7.50
N GLU A 280 -5.58 25.94 -8.10
CA GLU A 280 -5.56 26.97 -9.17
C GLU A 280 -6.39 28.24 -8.84
N GLY A 281 -6.35 28.70 -7.59
CA GLY A 281 -7.08 29.90 -7.17
C GLY A 281 -8.56 29.67 -6.86
N GLN A 282 -9.03 28.42 -6.86
CA GLN A 282 -10.41 28.04 -6.52
C GLN A 282 -10.45 27.17 -5.27
N ASP A 283 -11.39 27.48 -4.38
CA ASP A 283 -11.74 26.60 -3.26
C ASP A 283 -12.64 25.48 -3.78
N LEU A 284 -12.13 24.25 -3.71
CA LEU A 284 -12.87 23.04 -4.04
C LEU A 284 -13.23 22.33 -2.76
N ALA A 285 -14.51 21.99 -2.61
CA ALA A 285 -15.00 21.14 -1.52
C ALA A 285 -15.92 20.07 -2.10
N ALA A 286 -15.69 18.83 -1.70
CA ALA A 286 -16.47 17.67 -2.09
C ALA A 286 -16.79 16.81 -0.88
N GLU A 287 -18.03 16.31 -0.82
CA GLU A 287 -18.46 15.26 0.09
C GLU A 287 -19.13 14.16 -0.73
N TRP A 288 -18.76 12.90 -0.49
CA TRP A 288 -19.32 11.75 -1.20
C TRP A 288 -19.33 10.50 -0.31
N ASN A 289 -20.10 9.49 -0.70
CA ASN A 289 -20.05 8.20 -0.02
C ASN A 289 -18.90 7.38 -0.60
N GLY A 290 -17.84 7.17 0.20
CA GLY A 290 -16.75 6.25 -0.14
C GLY A 290 -17.22 4.80 -0.22
N ALA A 291 -16.38 3.92 -0.77
CA ALA A 291 -16.70 2.50 -0.93
C ALA A 291 -17.07 1.82 0.40
N GLY A 292 -16.37 2.13 1.49
CA GLY A 292 -16.65 1.66 2.84
C GLY A 292 -17.99 2.13 3.39
N SER A 293 -18.38 3.39 3.12
CA SER A 293 -19.70 3.94 3.48
C SER A 293 -20.84 3.17 2.81
N ILE A 294 -20.63 2.69 1.57
CA ILE A 294 -21.61 1.90 0.82
C ILE A 294 -21.61 0.43 1.25
N VAL A 295 -20.45 -0.20 1.41
CA VAL A 295 -20.31 -1.65 1.68
C VAL A 295 -20.60 -2.00 3.14
N SER A 296 -20.18 -1.15 4.08
CA SER A 296 -20.33 -1.42 5.52
C SER A 296 -21.78 -1.67 5.99
N PRO A 297 -22.83 -0.93 5.57
CA PRO A 297 -24.21 -1.24 5.96
C PRO A 297 -24.73 -2.56 5.36
N LEU A 298 -24.18 -3.01 4.23
CA LEU A 298 -24.57 -4.27 3.57
C LEU A 298 -23.99 -5.50 4.29
N LEU A 299 -22.76 -5.38 4.79
CA LEU A 299 -22.06 -6.45 5.51
C LEU A 299 -22.23 -6.37 7.04
N ARG A 300 -22.64 -5.22 7.57
CA ARG A 300 -22.81 -4.94 9.00
C ARG A 300 -21.52 -5.30 9.77
N GLU A 301 -21.64 -6.06 10.85
CA GLU A 301 -20.52 -6.51 11.68
C GLU A 301 -19.46 -7.34 10.94
N ARG A 302 -19.77 -7.84 9.73
CA ARG A 302 -18.82 -8.61 8.90
C ARG A 302 -17.87 -7.71 8.09
N TYR A 303 -18.12 -6.40 8.04
CA TYR A 303 -17.16 -5.39 7.61
C TYR A 303 -16.37 -4.92 8.82
N VAL A 304 -15.08 -5.22 8.87
CA VAL A 304 -14.19 -4.75 9.94
C VAL A 304 -13.24 -3.71 9.35
N TYR A 305 -13.27 -2.49 9.87
CA TYR A 305 -12.46 -1.37 9.40
C TYR A 305 -11.38 -1.01 10.42
N VAL A 306 -10.13 -1.10 9.97
CA VAL A 306 -8.94 -0.66 10.69
C VAL A 306 -8.43 0.61 10.02
N ALA A 307 -8.58 1.75 10.67
CA ALA A 307 -8.10 3.02 10.12
C ALA A 307 -6.56 3.09 10.20
N GLY A 308 -5.91 3.62 9.18
CA GLY A 308 -4.48 3.91 9.22
C GLY A 308 -4.21 5.26 9.90
N SER A 309 -3.11 5.35 10.65
CA SER A 309 -2.69 6.59 11.33
C SER A 309 -1.17 6.71 11.37
N LEU A 310 -0.65 7.92 11.19
CA LEU A 310 0.78 8.20 11.16
C LEU A 310 1.14 9.31 12.17
N GLY A 311 1.90 8.95 13.20
CA GLY A 311 2.36 9.85 14.25
C GLY A 311 3.40 10.83 13.73
N ALA A 312 4.56 10.32 13.30
CA ALA A 312 5.63 11.14 12.73
C ALA A 312 6.43 10.37 11.68
N SER A 313 6.96 11.07 10.68
CA SER A 313 7.82 10.49 9.65
C SER A 313 8.72 11.55 9.02
N GLY A 314 9.99 11.54 9.42
CA GLY A 314 11.01 12.46 8.89
C GLY A 314 11.13 12.40 7.37
N PRO A 315 11.24 11.20 6.74
CA PRO A 315 11.42 11.09 5.30
C PRO A 315 10.29 11.65 4.43
N VAL A 316 9.08 11.78 4.96
CA VAL A 316 7.94 12.42 4.25
C VAL A 316 7.66 13.84 4.76
N GLY A 317 8.49 14.37 5.66
CA GLY A 317 8.36 15.72 6.21
C GLY A 317 7.27 15.88 7.28
N LEU A 318 6.72 14.79 7.82
CA LEU A 318 5.67 14.85 8.84
C LEU A 318 6.28 14.89 10.25
N GLY A 319 6.12 16.03 10.93
CA GLY A 319 6.65 16.25 12.29
C GLY A 319 5.88 15.50 13.39
N GLN A 320 6.13 15.86 14.64
CA GLN A 320 5.36 15.37 15.80
C GLN A 320 3.91 15.86 15.77
N PRO A 321 2.93 15.06 16.23
CA PRO A 321 1.55 15.50 16.35
C PRO A 321 1.40 16.51 17.49
N GLU A 322 0.51 17.49 17.34
CA GLU A 322 0.28 18.51 18.37
C GLU A 322 -0.49 17.94 19.56
N PRO A 323 -0.31 18.49 20.79
CA PRO A 323 -1.07 18.06 21.96
C PRO A 323 -2.59 18.12 21.73
N GLY A 324 -3.28 17.07 22.20
CA GLY A 324 -4.73 16.96 22.09
C GLY A 324 -5.24 16.54 20.71
N THR A 325 -4.36 16.07 19.82
CA THR A 325 -4.76 15.42 18.57
C THR A 325 -4.94 13.91 18.76
N TYR A 326 -5.66 13.26 17.84
CA TYR A 326 -5.85 11.81 17.90
C TYR A 326 -4.53 11.04 17.78
N GLU A 327 -3.63 11.47 16.88
CA GLU A 327 -2.31 10.88 16.69
C GLU A 327 -1.43 11.03 17.93
N GLU A 328 -1.46 12.19 18.61
CA GLU A 328 -0.73 12.37 19.87
C GLU A 328 -1.28 11.46 20.97
N ARG A 329 -2.60 11.26 21.03
CA ARG A 329 -3.24 10.36 22.00
C ARG A 329 -2.90 8.88 21.77
N LEU A 330 -2.74 8.46 20.52
CA LEU A 330 -2.29 7.11 20.17
C LEU A 330 -0.84 6.86 20.60
N GLY A 331 -0.03 7.92 20.58
CA GLY A 331 1.23 7.97 21.28
C GLY A 331 2.43 7.42 20.49
N PRO A 332 3.53 7.09 21.19
CA PRO A 332 4.81 6.86 20.55
C PRO A 332 4.92 5.52 19.81
N GLU A 333 4.10 4.52 20.14
CA GLU A 333 4.32 3.14 19.71
C GLU A 333 3.63 2.80 18.37
N THR A 334 4.26 1.93 17.58
CA THR A 334 3.66 1.37 16.37
C THR A 334 2.88 0.10 16.71
N GLY A 335 1.61 0.02 16.31
CA GLY A 335 0.74 -1.10 16.67
C GLY A 335 -0.68 -1.01 16.13
N ILE A 336 -1.52 -1.95 16.59
CA ILE A 336 -2.97 -1.92 16.38
C ILE A 336 -3.63 -1.57 17.72
N PHE A 337 -4.33 -0.44 17.75
CA PHE A 337 -4.92 0.12 18.97
C PHE A 337 -6.45 0.21 18.86
N PRO A 338 -7.18 0.16 19.99
CA PRO A 338 -8.58 0.59 19.99
C PRO A 338 -8.68 2.09 19.68
N PRO A 339 -9.81 2.57 19.13
CA PRO A 339 -10.03 4.00 18.97
C PRO A 339 -9.97 4.72 20.33
N PRO A 340 -9.28 5.87 20.43
CA PRO A 340 -9.20 6.62 21.67
C PRO A 340 -10.58 7.12 22.11
N VAL A 341 -10.89 6.97 23.40
CA VAL A 341 -12.16 7.42 23.99
C VAL A 341 -11.92 8.58 24.96
N GLY A 342 -12.79 9.59 24.87
CA GLY A 342 -12.81 10.74 25.78
C GLY A 342 -11.74 11.80 25.49
N GLY A 343 -11.87 12.94 26.18
CA GLY A 343 -11.05 14.12 25.95
C GLY A 343 -11.59 15.02 24.82
N ASN A 344 -11.21 16.30 24.84
CA ASN A 344 -11.50 17.24 23.74
C ASN A 344 -10.47 17.04 22.63
N LEU A 345 -10.40 15.81 22.08
CA LEU A 345 -9.48 15.48 21.00
C LEU A 345 -9.95 16.14 19.70
N ARG A 346 -8.99 16.47 18.83
CA ARG A 346 -9.25 17.12 17.55
C ARG A 346 -8.40 16.52 16.43
N GLU A 347 -8.81 16.83 15.20
CA GLU A 347 -8.00 16.58 14.01
C GLU A 347 -6.66 17.31 14.10
N ARG A 348 -5.62 16.65 13.57
CA ARG A 348 -4.29 17.22 13.40
C ARG A 348 -4.31 18.23 12.26
N ALA A 349 -3.64 19.36 12.43
CA ALA A 349 -3.44 20.31 11.34
C ALA A 349 -2.17 19.91 10.58
N VAL A 350 -2.29 19.65 9.28
CA VAL A 350 -1.16 19.20 8.46
C VAL A 350 -1.18 19.90 7.11
N ASP A 351 -0.04 20.45 6.71
CA ASP A 351 0.20 21.01 5.37
C ASP A 351 1.03 20.02 4.53
N LEU A 352 0.45 18.84 4.30
CA LEU A 352 1.04 17.78 3.48
C LEU A 352 -0.02 17.30 2.49
N LEU A 353 0.19 17.57 1.21
CA LEU A 353 -0.78 17.27 0.17
C LEU A 353 -1.09 15.77 0.12
N GLY A 354 -2.37 15.43 0.21
CA GLY A 354 -2.85 14.04 0.17
C GLY A 354 -2.74 13.30 1.50
N TYR A 355 -2.25 13.93 2.58
CA TYR A 355 -2.32 13.39 3.93
C TYR A 355 -3.66 13.75 4.57
N PHE A 356 -4.40 12.74 5.04
CA PHE A 356 -5.67 12.91 5.73
C PHE A 356 -5.55 12.35 7.17
N PRO A 357 -5.52 13.22 8.20
CA PRO A 357 -5.43 12.78 9.59
C PRO A 357 -6.70 12.05 10.04
N LEU A 358 -6.63 11.44 11.22
CA LEU A 358 -7.82 10.91 11.87
C LEU A 358 -8.79 12.06 12.21
N ASP A 359 -10.06 11.83 11.93
CA ASP A 359 -11.18 12.72 12.27
C ASP A 359 -12.17 12.04 13.22
N THR A 360 -13.08 12.85 13.78
CA THR A 360 -14.09 12.34 14.73
C THR A 360 -14.94 11.22 14.13
N GLY A 361 -15.35 11.34 12.86
CA GLY A 361 -16.18 10.33 12.21
C GLY A 361 -15.45 8.99 12.04
N THR A 362 -14.16 9.03 11.78
CA THR A 362 -13.30 7.84 11.69
C THR A 362 -13.15 7.19 13.05
N ILE A 363 -12.85 7.97 14.10
CA ILE A 363 -12.68 7.45 15.46
C ILE A 363 -13.96 6.82 16.01
N GLU A 364 -15.11 7.47 15.78
CA GLU A 364 -16.41 6.97 16.27
C GLU A 364 -16.86 5.71 15.54
N SER A 365 -16.35 5.46 14.33
CA SER A 365 -16.85 4.39 13.47
C SER A 365 -15.85 3.28 13.20
N CYS A 366 -14.54 3.44 13.41
CA CYS A 366 -13.56 2.37 13.16
C CYS A 366 -13.55 1.30 14.25
N ASP A 367 -13.09 0.10 13.90
CA ASP A 367 -13.01 -1.03 14.83
C ASP A 367 -11.66 -1.13 15.54
N ALA A 368 -10.61 -0.62 14.89
CA ALA A 368 -9.26 -0.48 15.41
C ALA A 368 -8.49 0.56 14.58
N ILE A 369 -7.28 0.89 15.02
CA ILE A 369 -6.37 1.82 14.33
C ILE A 369 -5.01 1.16 14.18
N LEU A 370 -4.53 1.02 12.94
CA LEU A 370 -3.14 0.68 12.64
C LEU A 370 -2.32 1.99 12.68
N HIS A 371 -1.64 2.21 13.79
CA HIS A 371 -0.86 3.42 14.02
C HIS A 371 0.64 3.15 13.84
N ILE A 372 1.29 3.94 12.98
CA ILE A 372 2.74 4.09 12.98
C ILE A 372 3.07 5.20 13.97
N GLY A 373 3.78 4.84 15.04
CA GLY A 373 4.00 5.68 16.21
C GLY A 373 4.75 6.98 15.95
N SER A 374 4.73 7.87 16.93
CA SER A 374 5.44 9.16 16.86
C SER A 374 6.86 9.13 17.44
N GLU A 375 7.32 8.02 18.03
CA GLU A 375 8.68 7.98 18.59
C GLU A 375 9.78 8.10 17.53
N PRO A 376 10.98 8.61 17.90
CA PRO A 376 12.11 8.68 16.99
C PRO A 376 12.39 7.34 16.27
N GLY A 377 12.39 7.38 14.93
CA GLY A 377 12.63 6.23 14.07
C GLY A 377 11.46 5.24 13.94
N ALA A 378 10.25 5.55 14.43
CA ALA A 378 9.09 4.65 14.32
C ALA A 378 8.74 4.30 12.87
N ALA A 379 8.64 5.31 12.00
CA ALA A 379 8.34 5.10 10.58
C ALA A 379 9.46 4.31 9.88
N ASP A 380 10.73 4.61 10.15
CA ASP A 380 11.86 3.84 9.60
C ASP A 380 11.84 2.39 10.09
N ALA A 381 11.58 2.15 11.38
CA ALA A 381 11.40 0.81 11.90
C ALA A 381 10.24 0.07 11.22
N ALA A 382 9.11 0.73 10.98
CA ALA A 382 7.97 0.16 10.26
C ALA A 382 8.34 -0.20 8.80
N ARG A 383 9.10 0.66 8.10
CA ARG A 383 9.61 0.34 6.75
C ARG A 383 10.54 -0.86 6.75
N ILE A 384 11.46 -0.93 7.71
CA ILE A 384 12.47 -1.99 7.79
C ILE A 384 11.81 -3.32 8.19
N THR A 385 10.95 -3.33 9.20
CA THR A 385 10.22 -4.54 9.64
C THR A 385 9.19 -5.03 8.63
N GLY A 386 8.69 -4.12 7.80
CA GLY A 386 7.83 -4.42 6.67
C GLY A 386 8.52 -5.21 5.55
N LEU A 387 9.86 -5.25 5.52
CA LEU A 387 10.59 -6.01 4.51
C LEU A 387 10.41 -7.54 4.67
N PRO A 388 10.43 -8.30 3.56
CA PRO A 388 10.32 -9.75 3.60
C PRO A 388 11.41 -10.41 4.45
N GLY A 389 10.99 -11.28 5.37
CA GLY A 389 11.89 -12.05 6.22
C GLY A 389 12.71 -11.23 7.22
N VAL A 390 12.31 -9.98 7.51
CA VAL A 390 12.97 -9.18 8.56
C VAL A 390 12.37 -9.47 9.92
N THR A 391 13.24 -9.62 10.93
CA THR A 391 12.88 -9.66 12.34
C THR A 391 13.50 -8.47 13.08
N GLU A 392 12.76 -7.91 14.03
CA GLU A 392 13.22 -6.83 14.91
C GLU A 392 13.46 -7.37 16.31
N THR A 393 14.52 -6.88 16.95
CA THR A 393 14.70 -6.95 18.39
C THR A 393 14.82 -5.54 18.93
N ARG A 394 14.01 -5.22 19.94
CA ARG A 394 14.05 -3.95 20.67
C ARG A 394 14.53 -4.22 22.09
N ILE A 395 15.49 -3.43 22.58
CA ILE A 395 15.95 -3.54 23.97
C ILE A 395 14.90 -2.89 24.88
N PRO A 396 14.24 -3.64 25.79
CA PRO A 396 13.20 -3.06 26.61
C PRO A 396 13.81 -2.19 27.73
N PRO A 397 13.12 -1.08 28.11
CA PRO A 397 13.46 -0.33 29.31
C PRO A 397 13.49 -1.23 30.55
N GLY A 398 14.47 -1.03 31.44
CA GLY A 398 14.63 -1.82 32.65
C GLY A 398 15.20 -3.24 32.45
N SER A 399 15.70 -3.57 31.26
CA SER A 399 16.45 -4.81 31.04
C SER A 399 17.84 -4.78 31.70
N ASP A 400 18.50 -5.95 31.77
CA ASP A 400 19.88 -6.08 32.26
C ASP A 400 20.92 -5.39 31.35
N MET A 401 20.50 -4.93 30.17
CA MET A 401 21.35 -4.16 29.27
C MET A 401 21.54 -2.72 29.80
N PRO A 402 22.67 -2.06 29.49
CA PRO A 402 22.92 -0.71 29.97
C PRO A 402 21.82 0.29 29.57
N PRO A 403 21.44 1.25 30.44
CA PRO A 403 20.32 2.17 30.17
C PRO A 403 20.41 2.95 28.86
N TYR A 404 21.61 3.29 28.40
CA TYR A 404 21.84 3.97 27.12
C TYR A 404 21.52 3.10 25.90
N THR A 405 21.21 1.82 26.06
CA THR A 405 20.78 0.93 24.97
C THR A 405 19.28 0.68 24.96
N TRP A 406 18.56 1.12 25.98
CA TRP A 406 17.11 0.89 26.07
C TRP A 406 16.39 1.61 24.94
N GLY A 407 15.45 0.91 24.29
CA GLY A 407 14.72 1.41 23.13
C GLY A 407 15.43 1.21 21.80
N ASP A 408 16.74 0.92 21.77
CA ASP A 408 17.47 0.63 20.54
C ASP A 408 16.87 -0.59 19.82
N ARG A 409 16.89 -0.53 18.48
CA ARG A 409 16.28 -1.52 17.60
C ARG A 409 17.33 -2.13 16.68
N PHE A 410 17.24 -3.43 16.51
CA PHE A 410 18.17 -4.23 15.72
C PHE A 410 17.37 -5.05 14.71
N PHE A 411 17.75 -4.98 13.44
CA PHE A 411 17.04 -5.62 12.34
C PHE A 411 17.89 -6.73 11.71
N PHE A 412 17.32 -7.92 11.59
CA PHE A 412 17.98 -9.14 11.12
C PHE A 412 17.25 -9.70 9.90
N ALA A 413 17.99 -10.36 9.00
CA ALA A 413 17.46 -10.89 7.75
C ALA A 413 17.20 -12.40 7.84
N GLY A 414 16.36 -12.80 8.79
CA GLY A 414 16.05 -14.20 9.06
C GLY A 414 15.77 -14.43 10.53
N GLU A 415 15.81 -15.70 10.94
CA GLU A 415 15.64 -16.12 12.33
C GLU A 415 16.97 -16.13 13.11
N ASP A 416 18.11 -16.16 12.42
CA ASP A 416 19.43 -16.16 13.04
C ASP A 416 19.86 -14.74 13.44
N ARG A 417 19.73 -14.42 14.73
CA ARG A 417 19.91 -13.06 15.28
C ARG A 417 21.36 -12.69 15.56
N MET A 418 22.30 -13.23 14.80
CA MET A 418 23.73 -13.08 15.10
C MET A 418 24.30 -11.71 14.73
N ARG A 419 23.87 -11.12 13.60
CA ARG A 419 24.39 -9.83 13.13
C ARG A 419 23.27 -8.99 12.50
N PRO A 420 22.95 -7.81 13.06
CA PRO A 420 21.98 -6.92 12.44
C PRO A 420 22.54 -6.36 11.13
N PHE A 421 21.69 -6.16 10.14
CA PHE A 421 22.04 -5.44 8.90
C PHE A 421 21.71 -3.95 9.00
N ALA A 422 20.82 -3.59 9.93
CA ALA A 422 20.49 -2.22 10.26
C ALA A 422 20.18 -2.09 11.76
N THR A 423 20.37 -0.90 12.31
CA THR A 423 19.99 -0.57 13.69
C THR A 423 19.43 0.84 13.77
N ILE A 424 18.50 1.07 14.69
CA ILE A 424 18.11 2.42 15.11
C ILE A 424 18.55 2.58 16.56
N VAL A 425 19.44 3.54 16.80
CA VAL A 425 19.97 3.84 18.14
C VAL A 425 19.49 5.22 18.60
N LEU A 426 19.14 5.32 19.89
CA LEU A 426 18.47 6.48 20.46
C LEU A 426 19.36 7.31 21.40
N HIS A 427 20.53 6.78 21.77
CA HIS A 427 21.41 7.42 22.75
C HIS A 427 22.86 7.40 22.29
N ASP A 428 23.63 8.33 22.83
CA ASP A 428 25.08 8.27 22.74
C ASP A 428 25.60 7.13 23.63
N VAL A 429 26.68 6.48 23.18
CA VAL A 429 27.38 5.46 23.98
C VAL A 429 28.56 6.13 24.67
N PRO A 430 28.56 6.24 26.01
CA PRO A 430 29.62 6.92 26.74
C PRO A 430 31.01 6.39 26.39
N ASP A 431 31.96 7.31 26.20
CA ASP A 431 33.37 7.02 25.84
C ASP A 431 33.60 6.29 24.51
N PHE A 432 32.56 6.06 23.70
CA PHE A 432 32.65 5.28 22.47
C PHE A 432 32.03 5.99 21.26
N ASP A 433 30.77 6.44 21.35
CA ASP A 433 30.00 6.98 20.22
C ASP A 433 29.07 8.11 20.67
N GLU A 434 29.65 9.30 20.80
CA GLU A 434 28.95 10.53 21.25
C GLU A 434 28.91 11.62 20.16
N ARG A 435 29.56 11.37 19.01
CA ARG A 435 29.75 12.39 17.97
C ARG A 435 28.45 12.77 17.26
N SER A 436 27.44 11.90 17.33
CA SER A 436 26.12 12.13 16.71
C SER A 436 25.16 12.94 17.58
N ARG A 437 25.53 13.21 18.85
CA ARG A 437 24.75 14.00 19.83
C ARG A 437 23.33 13.49 20.01
N LEU A 438 23.16 12.17 20.12
CA LEU A 438 21.85 11.54 20.21
C LEU A 438 21.14 11.79 21.54
N SER A 439 21.87 12.27 22.55
CA SER A 439 21.29 12.67 23.84
C SER A 439 20.36 13.89 23.75
N GLU A 440 20.35 14.66 22.66
CA GLU A 440 19.39 15.76 22.49
C GLU A 440 17.99 15.21 22.17
N PRO A 441 16.90 15.82 22.69
CA PRO A 441 15.55 15.30 22.53
C PRO A 441 15.14 15.09 21.07
N GLY A 442 14.52 13.94 20.78
CA GLY A 442 13.97 13.62 19.47
C GLY A 442 14.98 13.15 18.43
N ARG A 443 16.25 12.96 18.81
CA ARG A 443 17.28 12.45 17.89
C ARG A 443 17.37 10.93 17.93
N TYR A 444 17.71 10.38 16.77
CA TYR A 444 18.06 8.97 16.59
C TYR A 444 19.01 8.83 15.40
N ARG A 445 19.72 7.71 15.34
CA ARG A 445 20.57 7.38 14.19
C ARG A 445 20.16 6.04 13.60
N LEU A 446 19.89 6.04 12.31
CA LEU A 446 19.76 4.83 11.51
C LEU A 446 21.15 4.43 11.01
N ASN A 447 21.58 3.22 11.33
CA ASN A 447 22.84 2.63 10.88
C ASN A 447 22.55 1.48 9.91
N ILE A 448 23.35 1.34 8.85
CA ILE A 448 23.14 0.36 7.78
C ILE A 448 24.47 -0.30 7.40
N GLU A 449 24.54 -1.63 7.35
CA GLU A 449 25.71 -2.37 6.87
C GLU A 449 25.70 -2.42 5.33
N VAL A 450 26.24 -1.36 4.71
CA VAL A 450 26.29 -1.24 3.25
C VAL A 450 27.39 -2.12 2.62
N GLY A 451 28.40 -2.47 3.41
CA GLY A 451 29.53 -3.29 3.00
C GLY A 451 30.58 -2.51 2.22
N ARG A 452 31.75 -3.13 2.05
CA ARG A 452 32.95 -2.42 1.55
C ARG A 452 32.84 -1.85 0.13
N ALA A 453 32.14 -2.54 -0.77
CA ALA A 453 31.99 -2.09 -2.15
C ALA A 453 31.08 -0.85 -2.20
N GLU A 454 29.92 -0.93 -1.56
CA GLU A 454 28.97 0.18 -1.56
C GLU A 454 29.48 1.37 -0.76
N PHE A 455 30.18 1.14 0.34
CA PHE A 455 30.85 2.20 1.09
C PHE A 455 31.78 3.04 0.19
N ARG A 456 32.56 2.39 -0.69
CA ARG A 456 33.43 3.10 -1.65
C ARG A 456 32.64 3.91 -2.65
N ASN A 457 31.53 3.36 -3.15
CA ASN A 457 30.67 4.06 -4.09
C ASN A 457 30.05 5.32 -3.45
N LEU A 458 29.63 5.22 -2.19
CA LEU A 458 28.98 6.32 -1.47
C LEU A 458 29.94 7.45 -1.09
N PHE A 459 31.16 7.12 -0.65
CA PHE A 459 32.04 8.10 -0.02
C PHE A 459 33.33 8.40 -0.82
N GLY A 460 33.60 7.67 -1.89
CA GLY A 460 34.76 7.87 -2.77
C GLY A 460 36.07 7.27 -2.25
N TYR A 461 36.07 6.60 -1.09
CA TYR A 461 37.23 5.94 -0.48
C TYR A 461 36.83 4.66 0.25
N GLY A 462 37.80 3.79 0.53
CA GLY A 462 37.57 2.51 1.22
C GLY A 462 37.29 2.66 2.71
N PRO A 463 36.53 1.74 3.34
CA PRO A 463 36.38 1.69 4.80
C PRO A 463 37.71 1.78 5.56
N GLU A 464 38.76 1.14 5.02
CA GLU A 464 40.13 1.15 5.54
C GLU A 464 40.78 2.55 5.59
N GLU A 465 40.31 3.50 4.78
CA GLU A 465 40.82 4.88 4.69
C GLU A 465 40.03 5.87 5.55
N PHE A 466 38.99 5.43 6.27
CA PHE A 466 38.11 6.30 7.05
C PHE A 466 38.84 7.16 8.07
N ALA A 467 39.89 6.64 8.72
CA ALA A 467 40.66 7.37 9.72
C ALA A 467 41.28 8.67 9.16
N ALA A 468 41.64 8.71 7.87
CA ALA A 468 42.19 9.90 7.21
C ALA A 468 41.12 10.92 6.80
N HIS A 469 39.86 10.51 6.71
CA HIS A 469 38.75 11.34 6.22
C HIS A 469 37.80 11.83 7.32
N ARG A 470 37.85 11.23 8.52
CA ARG A 470 36.86 11.46 9.59
C ARG A 470 36.88 12.86 10.21
N ASP A 471 38.02 13.56 10.18
CA ASP A 471 38.19 14.81 10.94
C ASP A 471 37.43 16.00 10.33
N GLY A 472 37.00 15.88 9.07
CA GLY A 472 36.17 16.88 8.38
C GLY A 472 34.67 16.61 8.40
N LEU A 473 34.21 15.56 9.09
CA LEU A 473 32.80 15.15 9.12
C LEU A 473 32.10 15.60 10.41
N ASP A 474 30.97 16.26 10.27
CA ASP A 474 30.05 16.52 11.38
C ASP A 474 29.03 15.39 11.51
N PHE A 475 29.33 14.39 12.34
CA PHE A 475 28.48 13.22 12.56
C PHE A 475 27.13 13.53 13.23
N ALA A 476 26.89 14.79 13.63
CA ALA A 476 25.63 15.28 14.16
C ALA A 476 24.76 15.98 13.09
N GLU A 477 25.23 16.15 11.87
CA GLU A 477 24.41 16.70 10.78
C GLU A 477 23.23 15.75 10.48
N THR A 478 22.02 16.30 10.48
CA THR A 478 20.79 15.54 10.26
C THR A 478 20.49 15.39 8.77
N ASP A 479 19.77 14.33 8.40
CA ASP A 479 19.33 14.08 7.02
C ASP A 479 20.50 14.10 6.01
N ARG A 480 21.64 13.54 6.41
CA ARG A 480 22.82 13.36 5.58
C ARG A 480 23.41 11.98 5.74
N LEU A 481 23.66 11.32 4.60
CA LEU A 481 24.35 10.03 4.58
C LEU A 481 25.83 10.22 4.84
N MET A 482 26.33 9.53 5.86
CA MET A 482 27.73 9.59 6.30
C MET A 482 28.27 8.19 6.59
N PRO A 483 29.60 8.00 6.59
CA PRO A 483 30.21 6.85 7.24
C PRO A 483 29.80 6.79 8.72
N HIS A 484 29.60 5.59 9.25
CA HIS A 484 29.31 5.44 10.67
C HIS A 484 30.51 5.88 11.54
N PRO A 485 30.32 6.71 12.60
CA PRO A 485 31.44 7.27 13.37
C PRO A 485 32.37 6.22 14.01
N ALA A 486 31.82 5.14 14.56
CA ALA A 486 32.60 4.03 15.11
C ALA A 486 32.82 2.85 14.14
N TYR A 487 31.79 2.45 13.36
CA TYR A 487 31.79 1.22 12.56
C TYR A 487 32.07 1.39 11.05
N ALA A 488 32.53 2.57 10.61
CA ALA A 488 32.83 2.82 9.20
C ALA A 488 33.86 1.83 8.62
N VAL A 489 34.89 1.45 9.37
CA VAL A 489 35.92 0.47 8.94
C VAL A 489 35.36 -0.94 8.68
N GLN A 490 34.20 -1.27 9.25
CA GLN A 490 33.46 -2.50 8.95
C GLN A 490 32.47 -2.33 7.77
N GLY A 491 32.42 -1.15 7.15
CA GLY A 491 31.55 -0.86 6.02
C GLY A 491 30.13 -0.43 6.43
N TRP A 492 29.98 0.24 7.58
CA TRP A 492 28.70 0.81 8.01
C TRP A 492 28.57 2.28 7.60
N ALA A 493 27.36 2.64 7.17
CA ALA A 493 26.92 4.01 6.97
C ALA A 493 25.89 4.37 8.04
N SER A 494 25.65 5.67 8.24
CA SER A 494 24.66 6.19 9.17
C SER A 494 24.03 7.48 8.68
N VAL A 495 22.80 7.71 9.14
CA VAL A 495 22.06 8.98 8.98
C VAL A 495 21.46 9.33 10.34
N VAL A 496 21.69 10.55 10.82
CA VAL A 496 20.97 11.07 12.00
C VAL A 496 19.68 11.70 11.53
N ASN A 497 18.55 11.35 12.14
CA ASN A 497 17.21 11.82 11.76
C ASN A 497 16.99 11.84 10.23
N PRO A 498 16.95 10.67 9.55
CA PRO A 498 16.57 10.60 8.15
C PRO A 498 15.36 11.49 7.82
N GLY A 499 15.51 12.28 6.76
CA GLY A 499 14.53 13.23 6.26
C GLY A 499 14.37 13.09 4.73
N PRO A 500 13.71 14.06 4.09
CA PRO A 500 13.44 13.99 2.66
C PRO A 500 14.70 13.88 1.78
N ALA A 501 15.83 14.45 2.20
CA ALA A 501 17.06 14.46 1.37
C ALA A 501 17.72 13.08 1.28
N THR A 502 17.56 12.23 2.29
CA THR A 502 18.13 10.88 2.32
C THR A 502 17.12 9.75 2.10
N ALA A 503 15.82 10.06 2.03
CA ALA A 503 14.73 9.09 1.99
C ALA A 503 14.91 7.97 0.95
N GLU A 504 15.14 8.35 -0.32
CA GLU A 504 15.28 7.40 -1.43
C GLU A 504 16.51 6.51 -1.26
N GLU A 505 17.66 7.13 -0.94
CA GLU A 505 18.93 6.43 -0.83
C GLU A 505 18.96 5.51 0.40
N VAL A 506 18.39 5.93 1.54
CA VAL A 506 18.22 5.09 2.72
C VAL A 506 17.35 3.87 2.39
N ALA A 507 16.21 4.06 1.70
CA ALA A 507 15.35 2.96 1.31
C ALA A 507 16.10 1.93 0.44
N ARG A 508 16.88 2.40 -0.54
CA ARG A 508 17.73 1.55 -1.39
C ARG A 508 18.78 0.78 -0.59
N LEU A 509 19.49 1.47 0.31
CA LEU A 509 20.57 0.89 1.11
C LEU A 509 20.05 -0.14 2.14
N VAL A 510 18.89 0.09 2.75
CA VAL A 510 18.26 -0.89 3.65
C VAL A 510 17.95 -2.19 2.90
N VAL A 511 17.35 -2.11 1.71
CA VAL A 511 17.04 -3.30 0.88
C VAL A 511 18.33 -4.04 0.48
N LEU A 512 19.37 -3.30 0.09
CA LEU A 512 20.68 -3.86 -0.23
C LEU A 512 21.30 -4.58 0.97
N ALA A 513 21.33 -3.93 2.14
CA ALA A 513 21.88 -4.49 3.37
C ALA A 513 21.11 -5.75 3.81
N ARG A 514 19.78 -5.72 3.74
CA ARG A 514 18.93 -6.90 4.01
C ARG A 514 19.30 -8.07 3.09
N SER A 515 19.40 -7.83 1.77
CA SER A 515 19.71 -8.88 0.80
C SER A 515 21.11 -9.47 1.03
N ARG A 516 22.10 -8.62 1.27
CA ARG A 516 23.46 -9.03 1.64
C ARG A 516 23.48 -9.88 2.91
N SER A 517 22.65 -9.53 3.90
CA SER A 517 22.57 -10.27 5.15
C SER A 517 21.93 -11.64 4.97
N ALA A 518 20.82 -11.72 4.23
CA ALA A 518 20.17 -12.99 3.90
C ALA A 518 21.12 -13.95 3.14
N ASP A 519 21.91 -13.43 2.19
CA ASP A 519 22.90 -14.23 1.44
C ASP A 519 24.01 -14.78 2.35
N ARG A 520 24.40 -14.05 3.38
CA ARG A 520 25.39 -14.53 4.36
C ARG A 520 24.82 -15.67 5.20
N GLU A 521 23.60 -15.52 5.72
CA GLU A 521 22.91 -16.55 6.50
C GLU A 521 22.73 -17.86 5.71
N HIS A 522 22.38 -17.73 4.42
CA HIS A 522 22.27 -18.89 3.54
C HIS A 522 23.60 -19.64 3.34
N ARG A 523 24.73 -18.91 3.31
CA ARG A 523 26.07 -19.51 3.20
C ARG A 523 26.59 -20.11 4.51
N SER A 524 26.17 -19.59 5.67
CA SER A 524 26.60 -20.08 6.98
C SER A 524 25.76 -21.24 7.51
N SER A 525 24.57 -21.49 6.95
CA SER A 525 23.72 -22.62 7.32
C SER A 525 24.34 -23.96 6.88
N PRO A 526 24.52 -24.95 7.77
CA PRO A 526 25.09 -26.24 7.38
C PRO A 526 24.16 -26.98 6.41
N ARG A 527 24.72 -27.53 5.32
CA ARG A 527 23.97 -28.38 4.37
C ARG A 527 23.29 -29.52 5.15
N PRO A 528 22.03 -29.86 4.86
CA PRO A 528 21.39 -31.02 5.48
C PRO A 528 22.24 -32.26 5.17
N SER A 529 22.66 -32.96 6.23
CA SER A 529 23.29 -34.26 6.15
C SER A 529 22.38 -35.18 5.35
N ILE A 530 22.80 -35.54 4.13
CA ILE A 530 22.26 -36.69 3.43
C ILE A 530 22.70 -37.90 4.23
N ALA A 531 21.82 -38.41 5.09
CA ALA A 531 22.02 -39.70 5.73
C ALA A 531 21.84 -40.80 4.66
N PRO A 532 22.70 -41.84 4.65
CA PRO A 532 22.78 -42.85 3.60
C PRO A 532 21.57 -43.77 3.51
#